data_AF-A0A7S2Y0N9-F1
#
_entry.id   AF-A0A7S2Y0N9-F1
#
_cell.length_a   1.000
_cell.length_b   1.000
_cell.length_c   1.000
_cell.angle_alpha   90.00
_cell.angle_beta   90.00
_cell.angle_gamma   90.00
#
_symmetry.space_group_name_H-M   'P 1'
#
loop_
_entity.id
_entity.type
_entity.pdbx_description
1 polymer ?
#
loop_
_entity_poly.entity_id
_entity_poly.type
_entity_poly.pdbx_seq_one_letter_code
_entity_poly.pdbx_strand_id
1 'polypeptide(L)'
;FPPHLRGKAIGFATVANWLGSMVISLIFLSVSKAAGPSVMFLAHGVVCLAGFTFVFLFIPETRHKEPEMIARQLTVKGFVPTVALSSHDPENATNMENTRQNRALV
;
A
#
# COMPACT_ATOMS: atom_id res chain seq x y z
N PHE A 1 1.58 1.76 -11.32
CA PHE A 1 2.32 1.18 -10.18
C PHE A 1 3.34 0.17 -10.68
N PRO A 2 4.63 0.33 -10.37
CA PRO A 2 5.66 -0.63 -10.76
C PRO A 2 5.32 -2.03 -10.21
N PRO A 3 5.34 -3.09 -11.04
CA PRO A 3 4.87 -4.42 -10.63
C PRO A 3 5.64 -5.04 -9.45
N HIS A 4 6.91 -4.68 -9.26
CA HIS A 4 7.78 -5.23 -8.21
C HIS A 4 7.49 -4.68 -6.80
N LEU A 5 7.01 -3.44 -6.67
CA LEU A 5 6.65 -2.85 -5.37
C LEU A 5 5.25 -3.28 -4.91
N ARG A 6 4.38 -3.61 -5.88
CA ARG A 6 2.99 -3.99 -5.62
C ARG A 6 2.90 -5.22 -4.71
N GLY A 7 3.72 -6.24 -4.95
CA GLY A 7 3.72 -7.46 -4.14
C GLY A 7 4.11 -7.23 -2.67
N LYS A 8 5.18 -6.45 -2.42
CA LYS A 8 5.65 -6.13 -1.07
C LYS A 8 4.65 -5.26 -0.30
N ALA A 9 4.07 -4.26 -0.96
CA ALA A 9 3.06 -3.38 -0.37
C ALA A 9 1.78 -4.14 -0.01
N ILE A 10 1.28 -4.98 -0.92
CA ILE A 10 0.09 -5.81 -0.67
C ILE A 10 0.34 -6.81 0.45
N GLY A 11 1.52 -7.45 0.49
CA GLY A 11 1.89 -8.36 1.56
C GLY A 11 1.87 -7.68 2.93
N PHE A 12 2.49 -6.51 3.05
CA PHE A 12 2.49 -5.74 4.30
C PHE A 12 1.08 -5.30 4.71
N ALA A 13 0.27 -4.80 3.77
CA ALA A 13 -1.12 -4.44 4.02
C ALA A 13 -1.95 -5.63 4.50
N THR A 14 -1.71 -6.81 3.92
CA THR A 14 -2.40 -8.05 4.32
C THR A 14 -2.01 -8.45 5.74
N VAL A 15 -0.73 -8.46 6.08
CA VAL A 15 -0.27 -8.79 7.44
C VAL A 15 -0.82 -7.78 8.45
N ALA A 16 -0.78 -6.48 8.14
CA ALA A 16 -1.35 -5.45 9.00
C ALA A 16 -2.86 -5.64 9.22
N ASN A 17 -3.60 -5.98 8.17
CA ASN A 17 -5.04 -6.29 8.27
C ASN A 17 -5.29 -7.51 9.17
N TRP A 18 -4.54 -8.58 8.97
CA TRP A 18 -4.65 -9.79 9.79
C TRP A 18 -4.29 -9.53 11.26
N LEU A 19 -3.27 -8.71 11.52
CA LEU A 19 -2.91 -8.28 12.87
C LEU A 19 -4.01 -7.46 13.51
N GLY A 20 -4.67 -6.57 12.77
CA GLY A 20 -5.84 -5.83 13.25
C GLY A 20 -6.94 -6.77 13.73
N SER A 21 -7.27 -7.79 12.94
CA SER A 21 -8.24 -8.82 13.31
C SER A 21 -7.83 -9.64 14.54
N MET A 22 -6.53 -9.93 14.69
CA MET A 22 -5.98 -10.62 15.87
C MET A 22 -6.10 -9.76 17.13
N VAL A 23 -5.74 -8.47 17.04
CA VAL A 23 -5.85 -7.52 18.15
C VAL A 23 -7.31 -7.36 18.58
N ILE A 24 -8.25 -7.24 17.64
CA ILE A 24 -9.68 -7.17 17.96
C ILE A 24 -10.14 -8.45 18.66
N SER A 25 -9.69 -9.63 18.21
CA SER A 25 -10.03 -10.91 18.82
C SER A 25 -9.49 -11.04 20.26
N LEU A 26 -8.28 -10.53 20.52
CA LEU A 26 -7.69 -10.50 21.86
C LEU A 26 -8.44 -9.56 22.80
N ILE A 27 -8.81 -8.37 22.31
CA ILE A 27 -9.62 -7.40 23.06
C ILE A 27 -10.99 -8.01 23.38
N PHE A 28 -11.61 -8.69 22.41
CA PHE A 28 -12.87 -9.39 22.61
C PHE A 28 -12.79 -10.45 23.72
N LEU A 29 -11.74 -11.29 23.73
CA LEU A 29 -11.56 -12.31 24.76
C LEU A 29 -11.33 -11.70 26.15
N SER A 30 -10.57 -10.60 26.22
CA SER A 30 -10.31 -9.88 27.46
C SER A 30 -11.56 -9.19 28.01
N VAL A 31 -12.32 -8.52 27.14
CA VAL A 31 -13.55 -7.81 27.51
C VAL A 31 -14.71 -8.76 27.84
N SER A 32 -14.81 -9.90 27.14
CA SER A 32 -15.82 -10.94 27.43
C SER A 32 -15.71 -11.48 28.85
N LYS A 33 -14.51 -11.50 29.43
CA LYS A 33 -14.30 -11.93 30.81
C LYS A 33 -14.59 -10.86 31.85
N ALA A 34 -14.60 -9.58 31.48
CA ALA A 34 -14.49 -8.48 32.45
C ALA A 34 -15.72 -7.57 32.56
N ALA A 35 -16.41 -7.20 31.48
CA ALA A 35 -17.15 -5.92 31.53
C ALA A 35 -18.48 -5.81 30.77
N GLY A 36 -18.96 -6.87 30.09
CA GLY A 36 -20.25 -6.83 29.38
C GLY A 36 -20.25 -5.96 28.10
N PRO A 37 -21.36 -5.98 27.33
CA PRO A 37 -21.41 -5.49 25.94
C PRO A 37 -21.11 -4.00 25.75
N SER A 38 -21.32 -3.17 26.78
CA SER A 38 -21.11 -1.72 26.73
C SER A 38 -19.64 -1.34 26.49
N VAL A 39 -18.70 -2.07 27.09
CA VAL A 39 -17.26 -1.82 26.94
C VAL A 39 -16.76 -2.25 25.57
N MET A 40 -17.34 -3.30 24.99
CA MET A 40 -17.06 -3.72 23.61
C MET A 40 -17.40 -2.64 22.59
N PHE A 41 -18.54 -1.96 22.77
CA PHE A 41 -18.94 -0.85 21.91
C PHE A 41 -17.94 0.32 21.96
N LEU A 42 -17.48 0.69 23.17
CA LEU A 42 -16.47 1.74 23.34
C LEU A 42 -15.12 1.35 22.72
N ALA A 43 -14.65 0.12 22.94
CA ALA A 43 -13.40 -0.36 22.35
C ALA A 43 -13.44 -0.32 20.81
N HIS A 44 -14.55 -0.74 20.23
CA HIS A 44 -14.73 -0.69 18.78
C HIS A 44 -14.79 0.76 18.27
N GLY A 45 -15.41 1.67 19.02
CA GLY A 45 -15.44 3.10 18.71
C GLY A 45 -14.04 3.72 18.66
N VAL A 46 -13.16 3.38 19.61
CA VAL A 46 -11.77 3.86 19.63
C VAL A 46 -10.99 3.36 18.41
N VAL A 47 -11.16 2.09 18.04
CA VAL A 47 -10.51 1.52 16.84
C VAL A 47 -10.99 2.20 15.57
N CYS A 48 -12.30 2.45 15.45
CA CYS A 48 -12.86 3.18 14.30
C CYS A 48 -12.33 4.61 14.22
N LEU A 49 -12.22 5.32 15.35
CA LEU A 49 -11.72 6.70 15.38
C LEU A 49 -10.23 6.76 15.02
N ALA A 50 -9.43 5.82 15.50
CA ALA A 50 -8.03 5.67 15.13
C ALA A 50 -7.87 5.40 13.62
N GLY A 51 -8.66 4.49 13.07
CA GLY A 51 -8.69 4.19 11.63
C GLY A 51 -9.10 5.40 10.79
N PHE A 52 -10.14 6.13 11.21
CA PHE A 52 -10.60 7.34 10.54
C PHE A 52 -9.52 8.43 10.53
N THR A 53 -8.88 8.68 11.67
CA THR A 53 -7.81 9.68 11.79
C THR A 53 -6.61 9.32 10.90
N PHE A 54 -6.24 8.05 10.85
CA PHE A 54 -5.18 7.57 9.97
C PHE A 54 -5.53 7.80 8.49
N VAL A 55 -6.72 7.38 8.05
CA VAL A 55 -7.16 7.57 6.66
C VAL A 55 -7.21 9.06 6.31
N PHE A 56 -7.76 9.89 7.18
CA PHE A 56 -7.91 11.32 6.94
C PHE A 56 -6.57 12.06 6.80
N LEU A 57 -5.55 11.67 7.58
CA LEU A 57 -4.22 12.31 7.54
C LEU A 57 -3.31 11.75 6.43
N PHE A 58 -3.35 10.44 6.21
CA PHE A 58 -2.38 9.74 5.36
C PHE A 58 -2.88 9.43 3.94
N ILE A 59 -4.20 9.28 3.72
CA ILE A 59 -4.74 8.96 2.39
C ILE A 59 -5.23 10.25 1.71
N PRO A 60 -4.53 10.75 0.67
CA PRO A 60 -5.05 11.86 -0.14
C PRO A 60 -6.26 11.39 -0.95
N GLU A 61 -7.23 12.30 -1.16
CA GLU A 61 -8.45 12.02 -1.93
C GLU A 61 -8.13 11.41 -3.31
N THR A 62 -8.64 10.20 -3.56
CA THR A 62 -8.38 9.39 -4.77
C THR A 62 -9.37 9.64 -5.91
N ARG A 63 -10.40 10.49 -5.70
CA ARG A 63 -11.44 10.73 -6.71
C ARG A 63 -10.96 11.54 -7.91
N HIS A 64 -11.35 11.09 -9.10
CA HIS A 64 -11.14 11.73 -10.42
C HIS A 64 -9.69 12.01 -10.82
N LYS A 65 -8.72 11.35 -10.19
CA LYS A 65 -7.30 11.51 -10.50
C LYS A 65 -6.75 10.24 -11.12
N GLU A 66 -6.01 10.41 -12.22
CA GLU A 66 -5.24 9.32 -12.82
C GLU A 66 -4.25 8.75 -11.80
N PRO A 67 -4.02 7.41 -11.77
CA PRO A 67 -3.11 6.77 -10.81
C PRO A 67 -1.69 7.36 -10.80
N GLU A 68 -1.22 7.89 -11.92
CA GLU A 68 0.06 8.61 -12.04
C GLU A 68 0.06 9.93 -11.27
N MET A 69 -1.04 10.67 -11.29
CA MET A 69 -1.18 11.94 -10.55
C MET A 69 -1.19 11.69 -9.04
N ILE A 70 -1.81 10.59 -8.60
CA ILE A 70 -1.80 10.16 -7.20
C ILE A 70 -0.38 9.74 -6.78
N ALA A 71 0.33 8.97 -7.62
CA ALA A 71 1.72 8.60 -7.37
C ALA A 71 2.63 9.83 -7.23
N ARG A 72 2.48 10.83 -8.12
CA ARG A 72 3.26 12.08 -8.07
C ARG A 72 2.95 12.92 -6.82
N GLN A 73 1.68 12.98 -6.39
CA GLN A 73 1.29 13.69 -5.16
C GLN A 73 1.84 13.02 -3.89
N LEU A 74 1.90 11.69 -3.87
CA LEU A 74 2.53 10.93 -2.78
C LEU A 74 4.06 11.14 -2.74
N THR A 75 4.71 11.29 -3.91
CA THR A 75 6.15 11.58 -3.99
C THR A 75 6.55 12.94 -3.44
N VAL A 76 5.74 13.98 -3.68
CA VAL A 76 6.02 15.35 -3.18
C VAL A 76 5.93 15.43 -1.64
N LYS A 77 5.16 14.55 -1.00
CA LYS A 77 5.04 14.47 0.47
C LYS A 77 6.20 13.73 1.16
N GLY A 78 7.30 13.43 0.44
CA GLY A 78 8.51 12.81 0.99
C GLY A 78 8.61 11.29 0.82
N PHE A 79 7.65 10.66 0.12
CA PHE A 79 7.70 9.24 -0.19
C PHE A 79 8.36 9.04 -1.55
N VAL A 80 9.69 8.94 -1.61
CA VAL A 80 10.43 8.73 -2.88
C VAL A 80 10.44 7.24 -3.23
N PRO A 81 9.67 6.76 -4.22
CA PRO A 81 9.96 5.48 -4.85
C PRO A 81 11.18 5.68 -5.77
N THR A 82 12.30 5.05 -5.42
CA THR A 82 13.59 5.03 -6.14
C THR A 82 13.51 4.61 -7.63
N VAL A 83 12.33 4.24 -8.13
CA VAL A 83 12.12 3.62 -9.46
C VAL A 83 12.23 4.60 -10.64
N ALA A 84 12.25 5.92 -10.41
CA ALA A 84 12.39 6.89 -11.49
C ALA A 84 13.83 7.02 -12.06
N LEU A 85 14.81 6.30 -11.51
CA LEU A 85 16.23 6.35 -11.94
C LEU A 85 16.66 5.14 -12.79
N SER A 86 15.74 4.45 -13.45
CA SER A 86 16.07 3.29 -14.31
C SER A 86 15.65 3.44 -15.78
N SER A 87 15.24 4.64 -16.22
CA SER A 87 14.87 4.89 -17.62
C SER A 87 15.95 5.63 -18.42
N HIS A 88 17.16 5.79 -17.89
CA HIS A 88 18.33 6.25 -18.65
C HIS A 88 19.44 5.19 -18.64
N ASP A 89 19.06 3.92 -18.68
CA ASP A 89 19.99 2.82 -18.88
C ASP A 89 20.11 2.51 -20.39
N PRO A 90 21.20 2.92 -21.07
CA PRO A 90 21.40 2.69 -22.50
C PRO A 90 21.49 1.19 -22.86
N GLU A 91 21.58 0.29 -21.87
CA GLU A 91 21.67 -1.16 -22.08
C GLU A 91 20.39 -1.76 -22.71
N ASN A 92 19.20 -1.24 -22.37
CA ASN A 92 17.93 -1.81 -22.85
C ASN A 92 17.60 -1.42 -24.31
N ALA A 93 18.07 -0.25 -24.77
CA ALA A 93 17.93 0.15 -26.18
C ALA A 93 18.81 -0.72 -27.09
N THR A 94 20.01 -1.04 -26.61
CA THR A 94 20.96 -1.92 -27.31
C THR A 94 20.43 -3.36 -27.42
N ASN A 95 19.75 -3.86 -26.39
CA ASN A 95 19.12 -5.19 -26.42
C ASN A 95 17.90 -5.29 -27.37
N MET A 96 17.16 -4.19 -27.59
CA MET A 96 16.08 -4.16 -28.59
C MET A 96 16.61 -4.20 -30.03
N GLU A 97 17.73 -3.51 -30.32
CA GLU A 97 18.36 -3.52 -31.63
C GLU A 97 18.90 -4.92 -31.98
N ASN A 98 19.62 -5.54 -31.04
CA ASN A 98 20.16 -6.90 -31.21
C ASN A 98 19.06 -7.94 -31.44
N THR A 99 17.93 -7.82 -30.76
CA THR A 99 16.78 -8.74 -30.92
C THR A 99 16.13 -8.59 -32.30
N ARG A 100 16.07 -7.36 -32.84
CA ARG A 100 15.56 -7.11 -34.19
C ARG A 100 16.51 -7.65 -35.26
N GLN A 101 17.82 -7.45 -35.09
CA GLN A 101 18.82 -8.00 -36.00
C GLN A 101 18.81 -9.54 -36.03
N ASN A 102 18.73 -10.20 -34.88
CA ASN A 102 18.75 -11.66 -34.80
C ASN A 102 17.49 -12.30 -35.41
N ARG A 103 16.37 -11.57 -35.46
CA ARG A 103 15.12 -12.01 -36.09
C ARG A 103 15.09 -11.79 -37.60
N ALA A 104 15.93 -10.91 -38.13
CA ALA A 104 16.04 -10.65 -39.57
C ALA A 104 17.03 -11.60 -40.27
N LEU A 105 17.80 -12.37 -39.50
CA LEU A 105 18.82 -13.31 -39.98
C LEU A 105 18.38 -14.79 -39.92
N VAL A 106 17.12 -15.08 -39.55
CA VAL A 106 16.52 -16.43 -39.49
C VAL A 106 15.41 -16.56 -40.51
#